data_AF-A0A2D8VGU8-F1
#
_entry.id   AF-A0A2D8VGU8-F1
#
_cell.length_a   1.000
_cell.length_b   1.000
_cell.length_c   1.000
_cell.angle_alpha   90.00
_cell.angle_beta   90.00
_cell.angle_gamma   90.00
#
_symmetry.space_group_name_H-M   'P 1'
#
loop_
_entity.id
_entity.type
_entity.pdbx_description
1 polymer ?
#
loop_
_entity_poly.entity_id
_entity_poly.type
_entity_poly.pdbx_seq_one_letter_code
_entity_poly.pdbx_strand_id
1 'polypeptide(L)'
;MITALQNFISRKGKIFFILLLFVVVVSFVLYLAQGSSVFDLLPNPNKQTKEFYGYDLNDPDQMRSLGAQNRVASDFGMLVGPTGEVMEKADRNYQQFMQAQLQRMFASGSQDPSRTTQLQYLFQALQSWPYQPKRMKVRRIAMAGAYDPEFFQASLRAKLVMDGQAEAWGLLPLGENVPAVNDFFLKFLGNSNPFLQDDDNRTQAFRNVGRARGFGIRGVETVLYSYFRASMVDDVYHQAGYVLDEEARIDLRM
;
A
#
# COMPACT_ATOMS: atom_id res chain seq x y z
N MET A 1 -6.95 -72.43 -17.70
CA MET A 1 -6.28 -71.28 -17.03
C MET A 1 -7.02 -69.96 -17.15
N ILE A 2 -7.81 -69.70 -18.20
CA ILE A 2 -8.55 -68.43 -18.38
C ILE A 2 -9.75 -68.30 -17.41
N THR A 3 -10.40 -69.40 -17.02
CA THR A 3 -11.59 -69.41 -16.15
C THR A 3 -11.27 -69.14 -14.66
N ALA A 4 -10.05 -69.46 -14.22
CA ALA A 4 -9.62 -69.20 -12.84
C ALA A 4 -9.30 -67.71 -12.60
N LEU A 5 -8.83 -67.00 -13.64
CA LEU A 5 -8.55 -65.56 -13.59
C LEU A 5 -9.85 -64.73 -13.50
N GLN A 6 -10.91 -65.14 -14.21
CA GLN A 6 -12.22 -64.49 -14.16
C GLN A 6 -12.89 -64.61 -12.79
N ASN A 7 -12.76 -65.77 -12.12
CA ASN A 7 -13.33 -65.94 -10.78
C ASN A 7 -12.57 -65.17 -9.68
N PHE A 8 -11.28 -64.87 -9.88
CA PHE A 8 -10.51 -64.04 -8.96
C PHE A 8 -10.88 -62.55 -9.08
N ILE A 9 -11.14 -62.06 -10.29
CA ILE A 9 -11.62 -60.70 -10.55
C ILE A 9 -13.08 -60.54 -10.08
N SER A 10 -13.92 -61.56 -10.23
CA SER A 10 -15.33 -61.54 -9.80
C SER A 10 -15.52 -61.45 -8.27
N ARG A 11 -14.72 -62.17 -7.46
CA ARG A 11 -14.86 -62.18 -5.98
C ARG A 11 -13.95 -61.21 -5.24
N LYS A 12 -12.74 -60.89 -5.74
CA LYS A 12 -11.79 -59.98 -5.07
C LYS A 12 -11.58 -58.64 -5.80
N GLY A 13 -12.12 -58.49 -7.01
CA GLY A 13 -11.96 -57.27 -7.81
C GLY A 13 -12.63 -56.03 -7.20
N LYS A 14 -13.71 -56.18 -6.42
CA LYS A 14 -14.36 -55.03 -5.76
C LYS A 14 -13.44 -54.31 -4.76
N ILE A 15 -12.72 -55.06 -3.93
CA ILE A 15 -11.80 -54.46 -2.94
C ILE A 15 -10.61 -53.82 -3.65
N PHE A 16 -10.06 -54.51 -4.66
CA PHE A 16 -8.96 -53.97 -5.46
C PHE A 16 -9.38 -52.72 -6.23
N PHE A 17 -10.61 -52.67 -6.74
CA PHE A 17 -11.18 -51.50 -7.41
C PHE A 17 -11.38 -50.33 -6.44
N ILE A 18 -11.84 -50.58 -5.21
CA ILE A 18 -11.96 -49.54 -4.17
C ILE A 18 -10.58 -48.97 -3.81
N LEU A 19 -9.57 -49.83 -3.68
CA LEU A 19 -8.19 -49.41 -3.39
C LEU A 19 -7.60 -48.60 -4.55
N LEU A 20 -7.84 -49.04 -5.79
CA LEU A 20 -7.39 -48.33 -6.99
C LEU A 20 -8.12 -46.98 -7.14
N LEU A 21 -9.43 -46.93 -6.87
CA LEU A 21 -10.22 -45.71 -6.84
C LEU A 21 -9.67 -44.74 -5.78
N PHE A 22 -9.30 -45.23 -4.59
CA PHE A 22 -8.70 -44.42 -3.54
C PHE A 22 -7.36 -43.81 -3.99
N VAL A 23 -6.50 -44.61 -4.62
CA VAL A 23 -5.22 -44.12 -5.17
C VAL A 23 -5.47 -43.08 -6.25
N VAL A 24 -6.43 -43.29 -7.15
CA VAL A 24 -6.78 -42.32 -8.19
C VAL A 24 -7.33 -41.04 -7.58
N VAL A 25 -8.25 -41.12 -6.60
CA VAL A 25 -8.81 -39.95 -5.91
C VAL A 25 -7.72 -39.19 -5.17
N VAL A 26 -6.84 -39.85 -4.42
CA VAL A 26 -5.72 -39.19 -3.74
C VAL A 26 -4.75 -38.55 -4.73
N SER A 27 -4.43 -39.24 -5.83
CA SER A 27 -3.58 -38.69 -6.90
C SER A 27 -4.22 -37.48 -7.59
N PHE A 28 -5.54 -37.54 -7.82
CA PHE A 28 -6.30 -36.48 -8.49
C PHE A 28 -6.52 -35.27 -7.58
N VAL A 29 -6.72 -35.49 -6.27
CA VAL A 29 -6.76 -34.44 -5.25
C VAL A 29 -5.39 -33.76 -5.11
N LEU A 30 -4.30 -34.54 -5.10
CA LEU A 30 -2.93 -33.98 -5.10
C LEU A 30 -2.60 -33.23 -6.40
N TYR A 31 -3.14 -33.67 -7.54
CA TYR A 31 -2.98 -32.99 -8.82
C TYR A 31 -3.79 -31.69 -8.90
N LEU A 32 -5.04 -31.67 -8.44
CA LEU A 32 -5.83 -30.43 -8.31
C LEU A 32 -5.25 -29.46 -7.27
N ALA A 33 -4.61 -29.99 -6.22
CA ALA A 33 -3.91 -29.21 -5.20
C ALA A 33 -2.63 -28.53 -5.73
N GLN A 34 -2.18 -28.81 -6.96
CA GLN A 34 -1.14 -28.01 -7.62
C GLN A 34 -1.65 -26.62 -8.06
N GLY A 35 -2.98 -26.38 -8.02
CA GLY A 35 -3.59 -25.08 -8.36
C GLY A 35 -4.15 -24.28 -7.18
N SER A 36 -4.37 -24.89 -6.01
CA SER A 36 -4.72 -24.17 -4.78
C SER A 36 -4.21 -24.92 -3.56
N SER A 37 -3.33 -24.25 -2.82
CA SER A 37 -2.60 -24.73 -1.66
C SER A 37 -3.50 -25.25 -0.53
N VAL A 38 -3.66 -26.58 -0.45
CA VAL A 38 -4.20 -27.27 0.75
C VAL A 38 -3.07 -27.55 1.77
N PHE A 39 -1.82 -27.29 1.40
CA PHE A 39 -0.64 -27.47 2.25
C PHE A 39 -0.22 -26.22 3.05
N ASP A 40 -0.94 -25.09 2.94
CA ASP A 40 -0.78 -23.94 3.84
C ASP A 40 -1.25 -24.20 5.29
N LEU A 41 -1.82 -25.38 5.57
CA LEU A 41 -2.19 -25.83 6.93
C LEU A 41 -1.00 -26.31 7.77
N LEU A 42 0.19 -26.46 7.18
CA LEU A 42 1.41 -26.76 7.93
C LEU A 42 2.27 -25.49 7.99
N PRO A 43 2.32 -24.79 9.15
CA PRO A 43 3.17 -23.62 9.29
C PRO A 43 4.62 -24.06 9.05
N ASN A 44 5.23 -23.47 8.02
CA ASN A 44 6.60 -23.76 7.63
C ASN A 44 7.51 -23.31 8.79
N PRO A 45 8.21 -24.22 9.50
CA PRO A 45 8.92 -23.91 10.75
C PRO A 45 10.09 -22.94 10.56
N ASN A 46 10.45 -22.65 9.30
CA ASN A 46 11.52 -21.72 8.93
C ASN A 46 11.01 -20.35 8.43
N LYS A 47 9.70 -20.14 8.31
CA LYS A 47 9.13 -18.83 7.93
C LYS A 47 8.84 -18.05 9.21
N GLN A 48 9.74 -17.15 9.60
CA GLN A 48 9.42 -16.18 10.66
C GLN A 48 8.31 -15.27 10.12
N THR A 49 7.06 -15.49 10.53
CA THR A 49 5.97 -14.56 10.20
C THR A 49 6.23 -13.27 10.98
N LYS A 50 6.53 -12.18 10.27
CA LYS A 50 6.52 -10.86 10.88
C LYS A 50 5.08 -10.35 10.77
N GLU A 51 4.22 -10.88 11.63
CA GLU A 51 2.86 -10.36 11.77
C GLU A 51 2.94 -8.92 12.27
N PHE A 52 2.43 -8.00 11.46
CA PHE A 52 2.39 -6.58 11.76
C PHE A 52 0.97 -6.08 11.56
N TYR A 53 0.24 -5.90 12.67
CA TYR A 53 -1.18 -5.53 12.69
C TYR A 53 -2.05 -6.42 11.78
N GLY A 54 -1.88 -7.74 11.86
CA GLY A 54 -2.67 -8.72 11.09
C GLY A 54 -2.17 -8.99 9.67
N TYR A 55 -1.07 -8.35 9.23
CA TYR A 55 -0.45 -8.60 7.93
C TYR A 55 0.88 -9.35 8.08
N ASP A 56 1.13 -10.36 7.24
CA ASP A 56 2.45 -11.00 7.12
C ASP A 56 3.31 -10.17 6.16
N LEU A 57 4.20 -9.34 6.70
CA LEU A 57 5.10 -8.52 5.88
C LEU A 57 6.12 -9.35 5.09
N ASN A 58 6.26 -10.65 5.40
CA ASN A 58 7.12 -11.57 4.65
C ASN A 58 6.33 -12.35 3.58
N ASP A 59 5.02 -12.14 3.46
CA ASP A 59 4.20 -12.64 2.36
C ASP A 59 4.32 -11.71 1.13
N PRO A 60 4.90 -12.18 0.02
CA PRO A 60 5.10 -11.37 -1.17
C PRO A 60 3.78 -10.90 -1.80
N ASP A 61 2.69 -11.64 -1.66
CA ASP A 61 1.40 -11.27 -2.26
C ASP A 61 0.71 -10.18 -1.45
N GLN A 62 0.75 -10.27 -0.12
CA GLN A 62 0.29 -9.18 0.76
C GLN A 62 1.12 -7.91 0.55
N MET A 63 2.44 -8.03 0.50
CA MET A 63 3.30 -6.87 0.24
C MET A 63 3.10 -6.27 -1.15
N ARG A 64 2.80 -7.09 -2.17
CA ARG A 64 2.45 -6.59 -3.50
C ARG A 64 1.15 -5.78 -3.46
N SER A 65 0.12 -6.29 -2.78
CA SER A 65 -1.16 -5.60 -2.62
C SER A 65 -1.01 -4.29 -1.86
N LEU A 66 -0.39 -4.32 -0.67
CA LEU A 66 -0.14 -3.13 0.15
C LEU A 66 0.73 -2.10 -0.59
N GLY A 67 1.75 -2.57 -1.31
CA GLY A 67 2.58 -1.72 -2.14
C GLY A 67 1.79 -1.08 -3.29
N ALA A 68 0.90 -1.80 -3.95
CA ALA A 68 0.06 -1.24 -5.00
C ALA A 68 -0.87 -0.13 -4.45
N GLN A 69 -1.47 -0.35 -3.28
CA GLN A 69 -2.30 0.64 -2.60
C GLN A 69 -1.48 1.88 -2.18
N ASN A 70 -0.29 1.68 -1.62
CA ASN A 70 0.62 2.77 -1.22
C ASN A 70 1.06 3.61 -2.43
N ARG A 71 1.26 2.98 -3.60
CA ARG A 71 1.54 3.72 -4.85
C ARG A 71 0.36 4.55 -5.33
N VAL A 72 -0.86 4.01 -5.25
CA VAL A 72 -2.08 4.78 -5.57
C VAL A 72 -2.16 6.01 -4.66
N ALA A 73 -2.02 5.84 -3.34
CA ALA A 73 -2.04 6.94 -2.40
C ALA A 73 -0.90 7.95 -2.63
N SER A 74 0.28 7.46 -3.01
CA SER A 74 1.45 8.28 -3.38
C SER A 74 1.19 9.17 -4.60
N ASP A 75 0.47 8.68 -5.62
CA ASP A 75 0.13 9.46 -6.82
C ASP A 75 -0.79 10.65 -6.49
N PHE A 76 -1.58 10.54 -5.42
CA PHE A 76 -2.39 11.63 -4.87
C PHE A 76 -1.68 12.42 -3.77
N GLY A 77 -0.47 12.02 -3.39
CA GLY A 77 0.29 12.64 -2.29
C GLY A 77 -0.38 12.49 -0.92
N MET A 78 -1.16 11.41 -0.75
CA MET A 78 -1.92 11.07 0.45
C MET A 78 -1.26 9.92 1.20
N LEU A 79 -0.01 10.08 1.61
CA LEU A 79 0.70 9.09 2.41
C LEU A 79 0.70 9.45 3.90
N VAL A 80 0.71 8.41 4.74
CA VAL A 80 1.15 8.55 6.13
C VAL A 80 2.67 8.66 6.11
N GLY A 81 3.18 9.76 6.66
CA GLY A 81 4.61 10.04 6.66
C GLY A 81 5.35 9.14 7.65
N PRO A 82 6.52 8.58 7.28
CA PRO A 82 7.37 7.93 8.26
C PRO A 82 7.89 8.94 9.29
N THR A 83 8.48 8.42 10.35
CA THR A 83 9.06 9.17 11.48
C THR A 83 10.58 8.99 11.51
N GLY A 84 11.24 9.72 12.42
CA GLY A 84 12.65 9.55 12.71
C GLY A 84 13.58 9.71 11.51
N GLU A 85 14.65 8.93 11.51
CA GLU A 85 15.77 9.03 10.57
C GLU A 85 15.36 8.83 9.11
N VAL A 86 14.37 7.98 8.84
CA VAL A 86 13.89 7.70 7.47
C VAL A 86 13.27 8.94 6.85
N MET A 87 12.49 9.70 7.63
CA MET A 87 11.90 10.95 7.16
C MET A 87 12.98 12.02 6.94
N GLU A 88 13.96 12.13 7.83
CA GLU A 88 15.05 13.09 7.68
C GLU A 88 15.93 12.78 6.46
N LYS A 89 16.22 11.50 6.22
CA LYS A 89 16.95 11.05 5.03
C LYS A 89 16.16 11.38 3.77
N ALA A 90 14.86 11.10 3.74
CA ALA A 90 13.99 11.41 2.61
C ALA A 90 13.90 12.92 2.35
N ASP A 91 13.83 13.73 3.41
CA ASP A 91 13.90 15.20 3.35
C ASP A 91 15.21 15.65 2.66
N ARG A 92 16.37 15.21 3.15
CA ARG A 92 17.68 15.55 2.56
C ARG A 92 17.80 15.13 1.10
N ASN A 93 17.39 13.89 0.78
CA ASN A 93 17.44 13.37 -0.58
C ASN A 93 16.55 14.18 -1.53
N TYR A 94 15.37 14.59 -1.07
CA TYR A 94 14.47 15.41 -1.88
C TYR A 94 14.99 16.82 -2.11
N GLN A 95 15.65 17.43 -1.11
CA GLN A 95 16.35 18.70 -1.30
C GLN A 95 17.44 18.59 -2.37
N GLN A 96 18.25 17.53 -2.33
CA GLN A 96 19.28 17.28 -3.34
C GLN A 96 18.67 17.06 -4.73
N PHE A 97 17.54 16.34 -4.81
CA PHE A 97 16.79 16.17 -6.05
C PHE A 97 16.33 17.52 -6.62
N MET A 98 15.74 18.39 -5.79
CA MET A 98 15.34 19.73 -6.20
C MET A 98 16.53 20.58 -6.68
N GLN A 99 17.67 20.54 -5.98
CA GLN A 99 18.88 21.24 -6.39
C GLN A 99 19.43 20.73 -7.73
N ALA A 100 19.47 19.42 -7.93
CA ALA A 100 19.88 18.82 -9.19
C ALA A 100 18.93 19.20 -10.33
N GLN A 101 17.62 19.25 -10.08
CA GLN A 101 16.64 19.68 -11.08
C GLN A 101 16.83 21.16 -11.44
N LEU A 102 17.10 22.01 -10.44
CA LEU A 102 17.38 23.44 -10.65
C LEU A 102 18.62 23.64 -11.53
N GLN A 103 19.73 22.94 -11.21
CA GLN A 103 20.97 22.99 -12.02
C GLN A 103 20.76 22.52 -13.46
N ARG A 104 20.01 21.41 -13.65
CA ARG A 104 19.67 20.90 -15.00
C ARG A 104 18.87 21.91 -15.82
N MET A 105 17.89 22.57 -15.19
CA MET A 105 17.09 23.58 -15.88
C MET A 105 17.93 24.81 -16.26
N PHE A 106 18.83 25.28 -15.38
CA PHE A 106 19.77 26.36 -15.72
C PHE A 106 20.73 25.99 -16.86
N ALA A 107 21.29 24.77 -16.84
CA ALA A 107 22.20 24.30 -17.88
C ALA A 107 21.51 24.18 -19.26
N SER A 108 20.19 24.00 -19.29
CA SER A 108 19.43 23.79 -20.53
C SER A 108 19.14 25.06 -21.36
N GLY A 109 19.53 26.26 -20.88
CA GLY A 109 19.75 27.46 -21.70
C GLY A 109 18.61 27.96 -22.60
N SER A 110 17.33 27.72 -22.28
CA SER A 110 16.19 28.05 -23.17
C SER A 110 15.35 29.24 -22.69
N GLN A 111 15.03 30.18 -23.59
CA GLN A 111 14.18 31.37 -23.37
C GLN A 111 12.66 31.08 -23.36
N ASP A 112 12.23 29.94 -22.80
CA ASP A 112 10.80 29.60 -22.73
C ASP A 112 10.15 30.20 -21.46
N PRO A 113 9.11 31.05 -21.59
CA PRO A 113 8.41 31.66 -20.45
C PRO A 113 7.86 30.62 -19.44
N SER A 114 7.47 29.44 -19.91
CA SER A 114 6.97 28.36 -19.05
C SER A 114 8.08 27.81 -18.14
N ARG A 115 9.31 27.73 -18.64
CA ARG A 115 10.48 27.27 -17.88
C ARG A 115 10.97 28.32 -16.90
N THR A 116 10.93 29.61 -17.26
CA THR A 116 11.21 30.70 -16.30
C THR A 116 10.25 30.64 -15.11
N THR A 117 8.98 30.36 -15.37
CA THR A 117 7.96 30.20 -14.31
C THR A 117 8.26 28.96 -13.45
N GLN A 118 8.59 27.81 -14.05
CA GLN A 118 8.97 26.60 -13.31
C GLN A 118 10.24 26.77 -12.48
N LEU A 119 11.24 27.51 -12.99
CA LEU A 119 12.46 27.86 -12.27
C LEU A 119 12.15 28.71 -11.04
N GLN A 120 11.29 29.73 -11.17
CA GLN A 120 10.85 30.56 -10.04
C GLN A 120 10.13 29.72 -8.98
N TYR A 121 9.20 28.85 -9.39
CA TYR A 121 8.52 27.93 -8.47
C TYR A 121 9.48 26.99 -7.75
N LEU A 122 10.44 26.39 -8.47
CA LEU A 122 11.41 25.47 -7.86
C LEU A 122 12.35 26.21 -6.90
N PHE A 123 12.77 27.42 -7.24
CA PHE A 123 13.61 28.25 -6.38
C PHE A 123 12.88 28.62 -5.08
N GLN A 124 11.62 29.06 -5.18
CA GLN A 124 10.78 29.36 -4.02
C GLN A 124 10.51 28.10 -3.19
N ALA A 125 10.27 26.96 -3.84
CA ALA A 125 10.09 25.68 -3.17
C ALA A 125 11.34 25.30 -2.38
N LEU A 126 12.53 25.42 -2.98
CA LEU A 126 13.80 25.11 -2.32
C LEU A 126 14.07 26.02 -1.11
N GLN A 127 13.85 27.32 -1.25
CA GLN A 127 14.05 28.29 -0.15
C GLN A 127 13.10 28.07 1.02
N SER A 128 11.83 27.78 0.74
CA SER A 128 10.83 27.57 1.78
C SER A 128 10.86 26.16 2.38
N TRP A 129 11.53 25.20 1.71
CA TRP A 129 11.49 23.79 2.07
C TRP A 129 11.81 23.47 3.54
N PRO A 130 12.86 24.04 4.17
CA PRO A 130 13.17 23.76 5.58
C PRO A 130 12.00 24.05 6.52
N TYR A 131 11.18 25.04 6.19
CA TYR A 131 10.06 25.53 7.00
C TYR A 131 8.71 24.92 6.60
N GLN A 132 8.69 24.00 5.63
CA GLN A 132 7.46 23.34 5.22
C GLN A 132 6.96 22.36 6.30
N PRO A 133 5.64 22.29 6.56
CA PRO A 133 5.08 21.28 7.45
C PRO A 133 5.42 19.85 6.99
N LYS A 134 5.61 18.91 7.94
CA LYS A 134 5.91 17.49 7.66
C LYS A 134 4.98 16.89 6.61
N ARG A 135 3.67 17.10 6.74
CA ARG A 135 2.65 16.63 5.78
C ARG A 135 2.88 17.14 4.36
N MET A 136 3.29 18.40 4.20
CA MET A 136 3.62 18.96 2.89
C MET A 136 4.89 18.34 2.30
N LYS A 137 5.89 18.08 3.14
CA LYS A 137 7.12 17.40 2.72
C LYS A 137 6.82 15.97 2.25
N VAL A 138 6.10 15.19 3.06
CA VAL A 138 5.68 13.81 2.73
C VAL A 138 4.93 13.77 1.40
N ARG A 139 3.95 14.66 1.21
CA ARG A 139 3.19 14.78 -0.04
C ARG A 139 4.11 15.00 -1.24
N ARG A 140 5.00 15.98 -1.17
CA ARG A 140 5.90 16.33 -2.29
C ARG A 140 6.91 15.24 -2.60
N ILE A 141 7.46 14.60 -1.56
CA ILE A 141 8.36 13.45 -1.70
C ILE A 141 7.62 12.30 -2.41
N ALA A 142 6.41 11.95 -1.94
CA ALA A 142 5.59 10.90 -2.52
C ALA A 142 5.24 11.18 -3.99
N MET A 143 4.77 12.38 -4.31
CA MET A 143 4.35 12.73 -5.67
C MET A 143 5.52 12.84 -6.65
N ALA A 144 6.74 13.08 -6.16
CA ALA A 144 7.91 13.17 -7.04
C ALA A 144 8.30 11.80 -7.63
N GLY A 145 7.80 10.69 -7.07
CA GLY A 145 8.14 9.33 -7.53
C GLY A 145 9.62 8.99 -7.41
N ALA A 146 10.43 9.88 -6.82
CA ALA A 146 11.88 9.79 -6.68
C ALA A 146 12.29 9.49 -5.23
N TYR A 147 11.40 8.87 -4.45
CA TYR A 147 11.68 8.46 -3.08
C TYR A 147 12.39 7.10 -3.04
N ASP A 148 13.24 6.92 -2.04
CA ASP A 148 13.97 5.68 -1.77
C ASP A 148 12.99 4.56 -1.36
N PRO A 149 13.20 3.29 -1.80
CA PRO A 149 12.53 2.12 -1.25
C PRO A 149 12.33 2.11 0.27
N GLU A 150 13.30 2.64 1.02
CA GLU A 150 13.21 2.74 2.49
C GLU A 150 12.03 3.63 2.95
N PHE A 151 11.88 4.82 2.36
CA PHE A 151 10.76 5.72 2.64
C PHE A 151 9.41 5.08 2.30
N PHE A 152 9.37 4.34 1.18
CA PHE A 152 8.17 3.64 0.76
C PHE A 152 7.76 2.55 1.74
N GLN A 153 8.71 1.75 2.22
CA GLN A 153 8.42 0.71 3.20
C GLN A 153 8.04 1.31 4.56
N ALA A 154 8.73 2.36 5.00
CA ALA A 154 8.45 3.01 6.27
C ALA A 154 7.08 3.70 6.27
N SER A 155 6.69 4.37 5.18
CA SER A 155 5.34 4.94 5.03
C SER A 155 4.24 3.88 5.04
N LEU A 156 4.48 2.72 4.40
CA LEU A 156 3.56 1.58 4.44
C LEU A 156 3.40 1.04 5.85
N ARG A 157 4.50 0.86 6.59
CA ARG A 157 4.45 0.41 8.01
C ARG A 157 3.73 1.44 8.88
N ALA A 158 4.03 2.72 8.74
CA ALA A 158 3.35 3.79 9.46
C ALA A 158 1.83 3.75 9.18
N LYS A 159 1.43 3.55 7.92
CA LYS A 159 0.02 3.37 7.55
C LYS A 159 -0.63 2.17 8.26
N LEU A 160 0.04 1.02 8.30
CA LEU A 160 -0.48 -0.18 8.96
C LEU A 160 -0.68 0.02 10.48
N VAL A 161 0.23 0.74 11.14
CA VAL A 161 0.08 1.13 12.55
C VAL A 161 -1.18 1.98 12.72
N MET A 162 -1.33 3.02 11.90
CA MET A 162 -2.47 3.93 11.99
C MET A 162 -3.80 3.22 11.71
N ASP A 163 -3.82 2.26 10.79
CA ASP A 163 -5.00 1.42 10.56
C ASP A 163 -5.34 0.54 11.76
N GLY A 164 -4.34 -0.14 12.35
CA GLY A 164 -4.53 -0.96 13.54
C GLY A 164 -5.05 -0.13 14.72
N GLN A 165 -4.56 1.10 14.87
CA GLN A 165 -5.07 2.03 15.86
C GLN A 165 -6.50 2.49 15.56
N ALA A 166 -6.80 2.80 14.30
CA ALA A 166 -8.14 3.17 13.88
C ALA A 166 -9.13 2.02 14.13
N GLU A 167 -8.72 0.77 13.98
CA GLU A 167 -9.52 -0.42 14.32
C GLU A 167 -9.76 -0.52 15.82
N ALA A 168 -8.71 -0.35 16.63
CA ALA A 168 -8.82 -0.36 18.09
C ALA A 168 -9.77 0.73 18.61
N TRP A 169 -9.84 1.87 17.93
CA TRP A 169 -10.77 2.96 18.28
C TRP A 169 -12.18 2.81 17.67
N GLY A 170 -12.40 1.83 16.78
CA GLY A 170 -13.62 1.79 15.97
C GLY A 170 -13.80 3.03 15.09
N LEU A 171 -12.70 3.72 14.75
CA LEU A 171 -12.71 4.96 14.00
C LEU A 171 -12.97 4.64 12.52
N LEU A 172 -14.07 5.17 11.97
CA LEU A 172 -14.43 5.12 10.54
C LEU A 172 -14.30 3.71 9.92
N PRO A 173 -15.11 2.73 10.35
CA PRO A 173 -15.04 1.37 9.83
C PRO A 173 -15.28 1.34 8.32
N LEU A 174 -14.41 0.61 7.60
CA LEU A 174 -14.41 0.57 6.12
C LEU A 174 -15.69 -0.05 5.52
N GLY A 175 -16.44 -0.82 6.31
CA GLY A 175 -17.66 -1.50 5.88
C GLY A 175 -18.94 -0.70 6.09
N GLU A 176 -18.88 0.45 6.77
CA GLU A 176 -20.06 1.24 7.09
C GLU A 176 -20.04 2.58 6.34
N ASN A 177 -21.14 2.90 5.68
CA ASN A 177 -21.30 4.21 5.05
C ASN A 177 -21.94 5.18 6.04
N VAL A 178 -21.16 6.15 6.50
CA VAL A 178 -21.64 7.25 7.35
C VAL A 178 -21.68 8.52 6.49
N PRO A 179 -22.86 9.03 6.09
CA PRO A 179 -22.96 10.14 5.12
C PRO A 179 -22.17 11.39 5.51
N ALA A 180 -22.14 11.74 6.80
CA ALA A 180 -21.38 12.90 7.29
C ALA A 180 -19.86 12.76 7.07
N VAL A 181 -19.34 11.53 7.07
CA VAL A 181 -17.91 11.26 6.84
C VAL A 181 -17.52 11.50 5.38
N ASN A 182 -18.46 11.30 4.45
CA ASN A 182 -18.20 11.54 3.02
C ASN A 182 -17.84 13.00 2.76
N ASP A 183 -18.49 13.95 3.44
CA ASP A 183 -18.15 15.38 3.33
C ASP A 183 -16.74 15.68 3.86
N PHE A 184 -16.32 15.03 4.95
CA PHE A 184 -14.96 15.16 5.47
C PHE A 184 -13.92 14.53 4.55
N PHE A 185 -14.24 13.38 3.96
CA PHE A 185 -13.40 12.73 2.97
C PHE A 185 -13.24 13.61 1.72
N LEU A 186 -14.32 14.18 1.20
CA LEU A 186 -14.27 15.12 0.06
C LEU A 186 -13.45 16.38 0.38
N LYS A 187 -13.59 16.93 1.59
CA LYS A 187 -12.74 18.04 2.07
C LYS A 187 -11.27 17.62 2.16
N PHE A 188 -10.99 16.41 2.65
CA PHE A 188 -9.64 15.86 2.69
C PHE A 188 -9.03 15.75 1.29
N LEU A 189 -9.79 15.22 0.31
CA LEU A 189 -9.38 15.19 -1.09
C LEU A 189 -9.12 16.61 -1.62
N GLY A 190 -10.01 17.56 -1.36
CA GLY A 190 -9.84 18.95 -1.80
C GLY A 190 -8.64 19.67 -1.18
N ASN A 191 -8.35 19.42 0.11
CA ASN A 191 -7.15 19.94 0.79
C ASN A 191 -5.85 19.32 0.24
N SER A 192 -5.94 18.13 -0.36
CA SER A 192 -4.82 17.52 -1.05
C SER A 192 -4.57 18.17 -2.42
N ASN A 193 -5.65 18.34 -3.17
CA ASN A 193 -5.66 18.85 -4.53
C ASN A 193 -7.05 19.45 -4.79
N PRO A 194 -7.17 20.78 -4.94
CA PRO A 194 -8.46 21.45 -5.16
C PRO A 194 -9.24 20.93 -6.37
N PHE A 195 -8.55 20.39 -7.38
CA PHE A 195 -9.21 19.78 -8.55
C PHE A 195 -10.07 18.58 -8.20
N LEU A 196 -9.84 17.90 -7.07
CA LEU A 196 -10.61 16.73 -6.65
C LEU A 196 -11.94 17.08 -5.95
N GLN A 197 -12.21 18.37 -5.70
CA GLN A 197 -13.50 18.81 -5.17
C GLN A 197 -14.62 18.63 -6.22
N ASP A 198 -14.28 18.86 -7.48
CA ASP A 198 -15.16 18.64 -8.61
C ASP A 198 -15.28 17.14 -8.93
N ASP A 199 -16.52 16.65 -9.12
CA ASP A 199 -16.80 15.21 -9.28
C ASP A 199 -16.29 14.66 -10.61
N ASP A 200 -16.39 15.43 -11.69
CA ASP A 200 -15.91 15.04 -13.01
C ASP A 200 -14.38 14.93 -13.01
N ASN A 201 -13.70 15.94 -12.48
CA ASN A 201 -12.24 15.95 -12.34
C ASN A 201 -11.76 14.81 -11.43
N ARG A 202 -12.43 14.57 -10.30
CA ARG A 202 -12.12 13.46 -9.39
C ARG A 202 -12.29 12.11 -10.09
N THR A 203 -13.40 11.90 -10.77
CA THR A 203 -13.68 10.66 -11.51
C THR A 203 -12.64 10.40 -12.59
N GLN A 204 -12.21 11.43 -13.31
CA GLN A 204 -11.14 11.33 -14.30
C GLN A 204 -9.79 11.01 -13.65
N ALA A 205 -9.44 11.68 -12.55
CA ALA A 205 -8.21 11.41 -11.82
C ALA A 205 -8.16 9.96 -11.30
N PHE A 206 -9.25 9.48 -10.69
CA PHE A 206 -9.36 8.11 -10.19
C PHE A 206 -9.28 7.09 -11.32
N ARG A 207 -9.89 7.37 -12.47
CA ARG A 207 -9.79 6.52 -13.66
C ARG A 207 -8.35 6.45 -14.19
N ASN A 208 -7.66 7.59 -14.25
CA ASN A 208 -6.30 7.66 -14.78
C ASN A 208 -5.31 6.92 -13.89
N VAL A 209 -5.33 7.18 -12.57
CA VAL A 209 -4.49 6.46 -11.60
C VAL A 209 -4.88 4.98 -11.53
N GLY A 210 -6.18 4.68 -11.52
CA GLY A 210 -6.68 3.31 -11.52
C GLY A 210 -6.16 2.49 -12.70
N ARG A 211 -6.23 3.03 -13.92
CA ARG A 211 -5.66 2.39 -15.12
C ARG A 211 -4.15 2.16 -15.01
N ALA A 212 -3.41 3.14 -14.50
CA ALA A 212 -1.95 3.04 -14.36
C ALA A 212 -1.52 2.03 -13.28
N ARG A 213 -2.37 1.79 -12.27
CA ARG A 213 -2.05 0.98 -11.09
C ARG A 213 -2.81 -0.33 -10.97
N GLY A 214 -3.73 -0.62 -11.90
CA GLY A 214 -4.53 -1.86 -11.90
C GLY A 214 -5.75 -1.82 -10.97
N PHE A 215 -6.29 -0.64 -10.66
CA PHE A 215 -7.47 -0.47 -9.82
C PHE A 215 -8.67 0.08 -10.62
N GLY A 216 -9.88 -0.36 -10.25
CA GLY A 216 -11.10 0.32 -10.66
C GLY A 216 -11.28 1.65 -9.91
N ILE A 217 -12.18 2.52 -10.38
CA ILE A 217 -12.44 3.83 -9.75
C ILE A 217 -12.80 3.67 -8.26
N ARG A 218 -13.72 2.75 -7.95
CA ARG A 218 -14.09 2.43 -6.57
C ARG A 218 -12.91 1.90 -5.75
N GLY A 219 -12.02 1.10 -6.38
CA GLY A 219 -10.83 0.60 -5.70
C GLY A 219 -9.87 1.72 -5.31
N VAL A 220 -9.67 2.70 -6.20
CA VAL A 220 -8.90 3.91 -5.88
C VAL A 220 -9.55 4.68 -4.74
N GLU A 221 -10.85 4.91 -4.81
CA GLU A 221 -11.60 5.60 -3.75
C GLU A 221 -11.48 4.90 -2.38
N THR A 222 -11.64 3.58 -2.35
CA THR A 222 -11.46 2.77 -1.11
C THR A 222 -10.05 2.90 -0.55
N VAL A 223 -9.02 2.88 -1.41
CA VAL A 223 -7.64 3.10 -0.97
C VAL A 223 -7.51 4.50 -0.35
N LEU A 224 -7.94 5.55 -1.05
CA LEU A 224 -7.82 6.91 -0.54
C LEU A 224 -8.63 7.13 0.74
N TYR A 225 -9.78 6.48 0.89
CA TYR A 225 -10.56 6.50 2.12
C TYR A 225 -9.83 5.81 3.28
N SER A 226 -9.16 4.68 3.04
CA SER A 226 -8.29 4.04 4.05
C SER A 226 -7.14 4.96 4.47
N TYR A 227 -6.51 5.69 3.54
CA TYR A 227 -5.47 6.67 3.89
C TYR A 227 -6.04 7.91 4.60
N PHE A 228 -7.25 8.35 4.26
CA PHE A 228 -7.97 9.39 5.00
C PHE A 228 -8.17 8.95 6.46
N ARG A 229 -8.71 7.75 6.69
CA ARG A 229 -8.87 7.17 8.03
C ARG A 229 -7.56 7.13 8.81
N ALA A 230 -6.49 6.61 8.20
CA ALA A 230 -5.16 6.58 8.82
C ALA A 230 -4.63 7.99 9.15
N SER A 231 -4.88 8.97 8.28
CA SER A 231 -4.46 10.36 8.52
C SER A 231 -5.19 11.03 9.69
N MET A 232 -6.45 10.64 9.96
CA MET A 232 -7.20 11.15 11.11
C MET A 232 -6.57 10.66 12.42
N VAL A 233 -6.05 9.43 12.44
CA VAL A 233 -5.29 8.92 13.60
C VAL A 233 -3.97 9.67 13.77
N ASP A 234 -3.21 9.85 12.69
CA ASP A 234 -1.95 10.60 12.70
C ASP A 234 -2.14 12.05 13.20
N ASP A 235 -3.23 12.71 12.76
CA ASP A 235 -3.59 14.06 13.22
C ASP A 235 -3.94 14.09 14.71
N VAL A 236 -4.64 13.08 15.25
CA VAL A 236 -4.93 12.97 16.69
C VAL A 236 -3.64 12.86 17.49
N TYR A 237 -2.68 12.05 17.04
CA TYR A 237 -1.39 11.91 17.73
C TYR A 237 -0.57 13.20 17.70
N HIS A 238 -0.51 13.87 16.54
CA HIS A 238 0.16 15.17 16.44
C HIS A 238 -0.49 16.26 17.31
N GLN A 239 -1.82 16.31 17.36
CA GLN A 239 -2.56 17.33 18.14
C GLN A 239 -2.48 17.09 19.64
N ALA A 240 -2.45 15.83 20.07
CA ALA A 240 -2.40 15.48 21.49
C ALA A 240 -0.98 15.62 22.09
N GLY A 241 0.03 15.98 21.28
CA GLY A 241 1.41 16.15 21.74
C GLY A 241 2.09 14.86 22.20
N TYR A 242 1.46 13.70 21.96
CA TYR A 242 2.06 12.40 22.18
C TYR A 242 3.00 12.11 21.01
N VAL A 243 4.30 12.29 21.23
CA VAL A 243 5.27 11.39 20.59
C VAL A 243 4.98 10.03 21.22
N LEU A 244 4.36 9.14 20.48
CA LEU A 244 3.85 7.89 21.03
C LEU A 244 5.00 7.04 21.60
N ASP A 245 4.79 6.39 22.74
CA ASP A 245 5.58 5.21 23.13
C ASP A 245 5.51 4.12 22.04
N GLU A 246 4.45 4.11 21.22
CA GLU A 246 4.32 3.31 20.00
C GLU A 246 5.15 3.86 18.81
N GLU A 247 5.33 5.18 18.65
CA GLU A 247 6.30 5.76 17.70
C GLU A 247 7.73 5.38 18.11
N ALA A 248 8.03 5.42 19.41
CA ALA A 248 9.30 4.94 19.95
C ALA A 248 9.47 3.42 19.77
N ARG A 249 8.40 2.61 19.85
CA ARG A 249 8.44 1.18 19.50
C ARG A 249 8.63 0.92 18.01
N ILE A 250 8.15 1.81 17.14
CA ILE A 250 8.40 1.76 15.69
C ILE A 250 9.88 2.04 15.41
N ASP A 251 10.48 3.02 16.09
CA ASP A 251 11.93 3.29 16.00
C ASP A 251 12.79 2.17 16.61
N LEU A 252 12.36 1.54 17.70
CA LEU A 252 13.10 0.45 18.37
C LEU A 252 13.00 -0.92 17.67
N ARG A 253 12.17 -1.06 16.62
CA ARG A 253 12.07 -2.27 15.78
C ARG A 253 12.64 -2.07 14.37
N MET A 254 13.26 -0.92 14.08
CA MET A 254 14.07 -0.72 12.88
C MET A 254 15.43 -1.41 13.00
#